data_AF-A0ABC8X3I8-F1
#
_entry.id   AF-A0ABC8X3I8-F1
#
_cell.length_a   1.000
_cell.length_b   1.000
_cell.length_c   1.000
_cell.angle_alpha   90.00
_cell.angle_beta   90.00
_cell.angle_gamma   90.00
#
_symmetry.space_group_name_H-M   'P 1'
#
loop_
_entity.id
_entity.type
_entity.pdbx_description
1 polymer ?
#
loop_
_entity_poly.entity_id
_entity_poly.type
_entity_poly.pdbx_seq_one_letter_code
_entity_poly.pdbx_strand_id
1 'polypeptide(L)'
;MSLRRFVNLVTLNSERCIYSLRRMDMSRQDLFYPATPAEQKKLSFQEMESIQIPPTSASFHPNPSPFAGDRWKIHFFGLSENKIICTDQSGLSLLYDAGLESSLVMPSLHRPKGGPIYLSVPDSDEQDGGGGRLYIMEQSLRPRPEKGQFEAFLYAKPDKLCLEKVWCRHSLPLPPFVLKPGFKHTWVSSYAVLGGGSHLCMSFEGFGTYCFDMATGEWCHTGEWMLPLHGKAEYLPELKVWFGIRGDRLLGVSDLSSALRGEKPELCGVLGNDYFPPDWEPLGLPQIVSMGSGRLCILNLFQTLLKNAYSWSGEPVVDEEFIVFTGAELLPCGNGDCVVDGSGSSGKGKVLQMINHKSGIYRSSDGSAIIEAVL
;
A
#
# COMPACT_ATOMS: atom_id res chain seq x y z
N MET A 1 15.72 8.82 -2.80
CA MET A 1 14.56 9.41 -2.10
C MET A 1 15.03 10.02 -0.78
N SER A 2 14.26 10.94 -0.20
CA SER A 2 14.46 11.33 1.21
C SER A 2 14.31 10.11 2.11
N LEU A 3 15.16 9.98 3.12
CA LEU A 3 14.95 9.03 4.21
C LEU A 3 13.60 9.35 4.86
N ARG A 4 12.70 8.37 4.89
CA ARG A 4 11.43 8.48 5.62
C ARG A 4 11.74 8.22 7.10
N ARG A 5 11.28 9.11 7.96
CA ARG A 5 11.37 9.01 9.40
C ARG A 5 10.04 8.57 10.01
N PHE A 6 8.92 8.99 9.42
CA PHE A 6 7.61 8.77 10.00
C PHE A 6 6.75 7.81 9.18
N VAL A 7 5.95 7.03 9.88
CA VAL A 7 4.91 6.18 9.32
C VAL A 7 3.59 6.56 9.98
N ASN A 8 2.54 6.74 9.19
CA ASN A 8 1.24 7.08 9.73
C ASN A 8 0.38 5.81 9.82
N LEU A 9 -0.11 5.51 11.01
CA LEU A 9 -0.98 4.37 11.28
C LEU A 9 -2.42 4.87 11.41
N VAL A 10 -3.34 4.22 10.72
CA VAL A 10 -4.77 4.45 10.85
C VAL A 10 -5.35 3.29 11.65
N THR A 11 -5.84 3.58 12.85
CA THR A 11 -6.55 2.61 13.70
C THR A 11 -8.05 2.87 13.67
N LEU A 12 -8.87 1.84 13.50
CA LEU A 12 -10.32 1.90 13.61
C LEU A 12 -10.76 1.30 14.94
N ASN A 13 -11.46 2.09 15.76
CA ASN A 13 -12.27 1.54 16.84
C ASN A 13 -13.62 1.10 16.25
N SER A 14 -13.83 -0.21 16.18
CA SER A 14 -15.00 -0.80 15.53
C SER A 14 -16.31 -0.55 16.28
N GLU A 15 -16.27 -0.43 17.61
CA GLU A 15 -17.46 -0.17 18.44
C GLU A 15 -18.01 1.24 18.23
N ARG A 16 -17.12 2.23 18.11
CA ARG A 16 -17.49 3.65 17.98
C ARG A 16 -17.47 4.14 16.53
N CYS A 17 -16.98 3.33 15.59
CA CYS A 17 -16.72 3.71 14.20
C CYS A 17 -15.86 4.98 14.08
N ILE A 18 -14.80 5.08 14.89
CA ILE A 18 -13.88 6.22 14.90
C ILE A 18 -12.54 5.78 14.34
N TYR A 19 -12.04 6.51 13.35
CA TYR A 19 -10.70 6.35 12.83
C TYR A 19 -9.76 7.30 13.57
N SER A 20 -8.63 6.78 14.04
CA SER A 20 -7.57 7.57 14.69
C SER A 20 -6.30 7.46 13.86
N LEU A 21 -5.74 8.61 13.49
CA LEU A 21 -4.44 8.70 12.86
C LEU A 21 -3.36 8.85 13.93
N ARG A 22 -2.30 8.05 13.81
CA ARG A 22 -1.21 7.99 14.79
C ARG A 22 0.11 8.06 14.05
N ARG A 23 0.89 9.10 14.31
CA ARG A 23 2.15 9.38 13.61
C ARG A 23 3.33 8.76 14.36
N MET A 24 3.89 7.68 13.83
CA MET A 24 4.97 6.90 14.46
C MET A 24 6.34 7.34 13.94
N ASP A 25 7.24 7.72 14.86
CA ASP A 25 8.65 8.00 14.58
C ASP A 25 9.44 6.69 14.55
N MET A 26 9.82 6.24 13.36
CA MET A 26 10.51 4.98 13.15
C MET A 26 11.95 5.00 13.63
N SER A 27 12.55 6.19 13.84
CA SER A 27 13.90 6.30 14.42
C SER A 27 13.94 5.95 15.91
N ARG A 28 12.79 5.95 16.57
CA ARG A 28 12.63 5.53 17.98
C ARG A 28 12.23 4.06 18.12
N GLN A 29 11.98 3.39 16.99
CA GLN A 29 11.67 1.96 16.96
C GLN A 29 12.97 1.23 16.62
N ASP A 30 13.42 0.35 17.50
CA ASP A 30 14.62 -0.46 17.30
C ASP A 30 14.33 -1.63 16.33
N LEU A 31 13.77 -1.34 15.15
CA LEU A 31 13.44 -2.36 14.14
C LEU A 31 14.62 -2.73 13.24
N PHE A 32 15.62 -1.84 13.10
CA PHE A 32 16.77 -2.05 12.23
C PHE A 32 18.02 -2.37 13.06
N TYR A 33 18.79 -3.39 12.66
CA TYR A 33 20.01 -3.77 13.37
C TYR A 33 21.09 -2.69 13.26
N PRO A 34 21.87 -2.43 14.32
CA PRO A 34 22.98 -1.49 14.25
C PRO A 34 24.22 -1.98 13.46
N ALA A 35 24.45 -3.30 13.33
CA ALA A 35 25.70 -3.80 12.73
C ALA A 35 25.66 -5.20 12.06
N THR A 36 24.90 -6.18 12.57
CA THR A 36 24.87 -7.54 11.98
C THR A 36 23.50 -8.21 12.10
N PRO A 37 23.02 -8.91 11.05
CA PRO A 37 21.81 -9.73 11.11
C PRO A 37 21.98 -10.87 12.11
N ALA A 38 21.02 -11.07 13.01
CA ALA A 38 20.99 -12.28 13.84
C ALA A 38 20.47 -13.47 13.01
N GLU A 39 20.82 -14.70 13.42
CA GLU A 39 20.20 -15.91 12.86
C GLU A 39 18.68 -15.83 13.00
N GLN A 40 17.95 -16.11 11.92
CA GLN A 40 16.49 -16.12 11.92
C GLN A 40 16.00 -17.31 12.76
N LYS A 41 15.68 -17.03 14.02
CA LYS A 41 14.93 -17.93 14.90
C LYS A 41 13.44 -17.75 14.67
N LYS A 42 12.66 -18.78 14.97
CA LYS A 42 11.20 -18.65 15.04
C LYS A 42 10.84 -17.59 16.07
N LEU A 43 9.95 -16.67 15.70
CA LEU A 43 9.46 -15.64 16.60
C LEU A 43 8.65 -16.27 17.74
N SER A 44 8.66 -15.63 18.90
CA SER A 44 7.82 -16.03 20.02
C SER A 44 7.25 -14.79 20.71
N PHE A 45 6.06 -14.93 21.30
CA PHE A 45 5.44 -13.83 22.04
C PHE A 45 6.23 -13.35 23.24
N GLN A 46 7.05 -14.22 23.84
CA GLN A 46 7.83 -13.92 25.05
C GLN A 46 9.10 -13.14 24.75
N GLU A 47 9.68 -13.33 23.56
CA GLU A 47 10.95 -12.69 23.17
C GLU A 47 10.75 -11.38 22.41
N MET A 48 9.61 -11.20 21.73
CA MET A 48 9.35 -9.99 20.96
C MET A 48 9.07 -8.78 21.84
N GLU A 49 9.76 -7.68 21.55
CA GLU A 49 9.52 -6.38 22.18
C GLU A 49 8.18 -5.80 21.75
N SER A 50 7.49 -5.15 22.70
CA SER A 50 6.22 -4.49 22.42
C SER A 50 6.43 -3.15 21.72
N ILE A 51 5.84 -2.99 20.54
CA ILE A 51 5.81 -1.73 19.81
C ILE A 51 4.84 -0.77 20.50
N GLN A 52 5.37 0.35 20.97
CA GLN A 52 4.58 1.43 21.55
C GLN A 52 3.99 2.28 20.43
N ILE A 53 2.67 2.20 20.26
CA ILE A 53 1.95 3.05 19.32
C ILE A 53 1.77 4.45 19.94
N PRO A 54 2.11 5.53 19.21
CA PRO A 54 1.99 6.90 19.70
C PRO A 54 0.53 7.31 19.95
N PRO A 55 0.30 8.39 20.71
CA PRO A 55 -1.05 8.93 20.90
C PRO A 55 -1.68 9.37 19.57
N THR A 56 -3.01 9.46 19.56
CA THR A 56 -3.79 9.92 18.41
C THR A 56 -3.42 11.36 18.07
N SER A 57 -3.01 11.58 16.83
CA SER A 57 -2.74 12.91 16.26
C SER A 57 -4.03 13.59 15.77
N ALA A 58 -4.93 12.80 15.18
CA ALA A 58 -6.23 13.28 14.73
C ALA A 58 -7.26 12.14 14.72
N SER A 59 -8.53 12.48 14.96
CA SER A 59 -9.66 11.56 14.90
C SER A 59 -10.61 11.95 13.78
N PHE A 60 -11.15 10.96 13.08
CA PHE A 60 -12.03 11.14 11.94
C PHE A 60 -13.29 10.31 12.12
N HIS A 61 -14.43 10.98 11.89
CA HIS A 61 -15.74 10.36 11.92
C HIS A 61 -16.28 10.29 10.50
N PRO A 62 -16.72 9.11 10.04
CA PRO A 62 -17.36 9.03 8.74
C PRO A 62 -18.70 9.76 8.79
N ASN A 63 -19.05 10.46 7.71
CA ASN A 63 -20.26 11.28 7.68
C ASN A 63 -21.52 10.40 7.67
N PRO A 64 -22.50 10.58 8.58
CA PRO A 64 -23.70 9.74 8.60
C PRO A 64 -24.37 9.69 7.22
N SER A 65 -24.64 8.48 6.71
CA SER A 65 -25.28 8.29 5.41
C SER A 65 -26.37 7.22 5.50
N PRO A 66 -27.60 7.51 5.04
CA PRO A 66 -28.70 6.55 5.05
C PRO A 66 -28.55 5.46 3.98
N PHE A 67 -27.64 5.66 3.02
CA PHE A 67 -27.38 4.73 1.91
C PHE A 67 -26.11 3.89 2.12
N ALA A 68 -25.33 4.19 3.14
CA ALA A 68 -24.29 3.28 3.59
C ALA A 68 -25.02 2.14 4.31
N GLY A 69 -24.87 0.91 3.82
CA GLY A 69 -25.29 -0.28 4.56
C GLY A 69 -24.48 -0.45 5.85
N ASP A 70 -24.01 -1.66 6.14
CA ASP A 70 -23.55 -2.00 7.49
C ASP A 70 -22.29 -1.29 8.03
N ARG A 71 -21.51 -0.51 7.25
CA ARG A 71 -20.36 0.23 7.81
C ARG A 71 -20.11 1.57 7.12
N TRP A 72 -20.18 2.65 7.90
CA TRP A 72 -19.63 3.96 7.57
C TRP A 72 -18.10 3.87 7.50
N LYS A 73 -17.48 4.33 6.41
CA LYS A 73 -16.04 4.18 6.18
C LYS A 73 -15.39 5.47 5.69
N ILE A 74 -14.15 5.66 6.13
CA ILE A 74 -13.23 6.67 5.58
C ILE A 74 -12.07 5.94 4.94
N HIS A 75 -11.75 6.30 3.70
CA HIS A 75 -10.55 5.84 3.01
C HIS A 75 -9.43 6.84 3.23
N PHE A 76 -8.22 6.35 3.47
CA PHE A 76 -7.04 7.17 3.71
C PHE A 76 -5.98 6.87 2.64
N PHE A 77 -5.39 7.93 2.08
CA PHE A 77 -4.46 7.86 0.97
C PHE A 77 -3.19 8.65 1.30
N GLY A 78 -2.05 7.95 1.41
CA GLY A 78 -0.75 8.56 1.68
C GLY A 78 -0.23 9.30 0.44
N LEU A 79 -0.16 10.64 0.52
CA LEU A 79 0.41 11.47 -0.54
C LEU A 79 1.93 11.64 -0.37
N SER A 80 2.35 11.82 0.88
CA SER A 80 3.75 11.89 1.31
C SER A 80 3.84 11.43 2.76
N GLU A 81 5.02 11.49 3.37
CA GLU A 81 5.20 11.21 4.80
C GLU A 81 4.28 12.06 5.69
N ASN A 82 3.99 13.31 5.30
CA ASN A 82 3.22 14.23 6.13
C ASN A 82 1.76 14.36 5.71
N LYS A 83 1.50 14.24 4.41
CA LYS A 83 0.23 14.61 3.81
C LYS A 83 -0.60 13.38 3.51
N ILE A 84 -1.81 13.35 4.05
CA ILE A 84 -2.77 12.26 3.89
C ILE A 84 -4.08 12.85 3.37
N ILE A 85 -4.60 12.29 2.29
CA ILE A 85 -5.94 12.62 1.80
C ILE A 85 -6.92 11.59 2.34
N CYS A 86 -8.00 12.06 2.95
CA CYS A 86 -9.08 11.23 3.47
C CYS A 86 -10.33 11.45 2.64
N THR A 87 -11.09 10.41 2.35
CA THR A 87 -12.41 10.53 1.69
C THR A 87 -13.45 9.67 2.35
N ASP A 88 -14.63 10.23 2.61
CA ASP A 88 -15.73 9.51 3.26
C ASP A 88 -16.66 8.80 2.25
N GLN A 89 -17.69 8.14 2.77
CA GLN A 89 -18.72 7.46 1.99
C GLN A 89 -19.64 8.39 1.18
N SER A 90 -19.56 9.70 1.38
CA SER A 90 -20.24 10.72 0.59
C SER A 90 -19.32 11.34 -0.48
N GLY A 91 -18.05 10.91 -0.52
CA GLY A 91 -17.03 11.45 -1.40
C GLY A 91 -16.43 12.76 -0.89
N LEU A 92 -16.83 13.27 0.28
CA LEU A 92 -16.21 14.46 0.88
C LEU A 92 -14.74 14.16 1.13
N SER A 93 -13.88 15.13 0.82
CA SER A 93 -12.45 14.95 0.82
C SER A 93 -11.77 15.98 1.70
N LEU A 94 -10.74 15.56 2.42
CA LEU A 94 -9.93 16.39 3.30
C LEU A 94 -8.45 16.04 3.12
N LEU A 95 -7.58 17.03 3.09
CA LEU A 95 -6.14 16.85 3.20
C LEU A 95 -5.73 17.16 4.65
N TYR A 96 -5.09 16.21 5.31
CA TYR A 96 -4.49 16.40 6.63
C TYR A 96 -2.97 16.39 6.50
N ASP A 97 -2.32 17.44 7.01
CA ASP A 97 -0.87 17.50 7.15
C ASP A 97 -0.51 17.17 8.61
N ALA A 98 -0.02 15.95 8.82
CA ALA A 98 0.36 15.44 10.12
C ALA A 98 1.67 16.05 10.67
N GLY A 99 2.46 16.74 9.84
CA GLY A 99 3.65 17.46 10.29
C GLY A 99 3.32 18.85 10.82
N LEU A 100 2.31 19.48 10.23
CA LEU A 100 1.79 20.80 10.63
C LEU A 100 0.56 20.72 11.55
N GLU A 101 0.05 19.51 11.80
CA GLU A 101 -1.20 19.25 12.53
C GLU A 101 -2.39 20.09 12.01
N SER A 102 -2.44 20.26 10.69
CA SER A 102 -3.40 21.16 10.03
C SER A 102 -4.22 20.42 8.98
N SER A 103 -5.37 20.98 8.64
CA SER A 103 -6.28 20.39 7.67
C SER A 103 -6.70 21.39 6.62
N LEU A 104 -6.89 20.91 5.40
CA LEU A 104 -7.34 21.66 4.24
C LEU A 104 -8.50 20.94 3.58
N VAL A 105 -9.60 21.67 3.35
CA VAL A 105 -10.76 21.15 2.62
C VAL A 105 -10.39 20.92 1.15
N MET A 106 -10.74 19.75 0.64
CA MET A 106 -10.46 19.34 -0.74
C MET A 106 -11.74 19.27 -1.56
N PRO A 107 -11.68 19.37 -2.90
CA PRO A 107 -12.82 19.04 -3.74
C PRO A 107 -13.29 17.61 -3.46
N SER A 108 -14.59 17.37 -3.32
CA SER A 108 -15.13 16.01 -3.13
C SER A 108 -14.87 15.11 -4.34
N LEU A 109 -14.71 13.80 -4.18
CA LEU A 109 -14.72 12.86 -5.30
C LEU A 109 -16.01 13.00 -6.14
N HIS A 110 -15.93 12.70 -7.43
CA HIS A 110 -17.14 12.65 -8.27
C HIS A 110 -18.11 11.58 -7.79
N ARG A 111 -17.59 10.53 -7.14
CA ARG A 111 -18.38 9.46 -6.53
C ARG A 111 -17.66 8.86 -5.32
N PRO A 112 -18.40 8.46 -4.27
CA PRO A 112 -17.87 7.60 -3.22
C PRO A 112 -17.23 6.32 -3.77
N LYS A 113 -16.22 5.80 -3.06
CA LYS A 113 -15.49 4.57 -3.44
C LYS A 113 -15.86 3.39 -2.55
N GLY A 114 -16.08 2.22 -3.14
CA GLY A 114 -16.44 0.98 -2.45
C GLY A 114 -15.26 0.13 -1.98
N GLY A 115 -14.07 0.39 -2.50
CA GLY A 115 -12.81 -0.26 -2.13
C GLY A 115 -11.71 0.25 -3.04
N PRO A 116 -11.24 1.50 -2.83
CA PRO A 116 -10.31 2.12 -3.74
C PRO A 116 -8.88 1.59 -3.57
N ILE A 117 -8.18 1.46 -4.69
CA ILE A 117 -6.71 1.46 -4.73
C ILE A 117 -6.21 2.87 -5.03
N TYR A 118 -4.97 3.16 -4.65
CA TYR A 118 -4.37 4.46 -4.91
C TYR A 118 -2.88 4.39 -5.24
N LEU A 119 -2.43 5.38 -6.02
CA LEU A 119 -1.02 5.62 -6.33
C LEU A 119 -0.72 7.10 -6.12
N SER A 120 0.30 7.38 -5.31
CA SER A 120 0.86 8.73 -5.18
C SER A 120 2.09 8.86 -6.05
N VAL A 121 2.19 10.00 -6.73
CA VAL A 121 3.35 10.38 -7.54
C VAL A 121 3.89 11.67 -6.97
N PRO A 122 5.13 11.69 -6.45
CA PRO A 122 5.73 12.92 -5.94
C PRO A 122 5.92 13.92 -7.10
N ASP A 123 5.74 15.20 -6.81
CA ASP A 123 6.06 16.25 -7.79
C ASP A 123 7.58 16.47 -7.80
N SER A 124 8.15 16.76 -8.96
CA SER A 124 9.59 17.04 -9.11
C SER A 124 10.00 18.37 -8.48
N ASP A 125 9.04 19.30 -8.33
CA ASP A 125 9.29 20.69 -8.00
C ASP A 125 8.92 20.98 -6.54
N GLU A 126 9.80 20.59 -5.62
CA GLU A 126 9.62 20.78 -4.17
C GLU A 126 9.63 22.26 -3.73
N GLN A 127 9.99 23.21 -4.61
CA GLN A 127 10.14 24.63 -4.28
C GLN A 127 8.82 25.36 -3.94
N ASP A 128 7.67 24.83 -4.39
CA ASP A 128 6.35 25.49 -4.28
C ASP A 128 5.41 24.85 -3.23
N GLY A 129 5.96 24.14 -2.23
CA GLY A 129 5.17 23.57 -1.12
C GLY A 129 4.63 22.16 -1.35
N GLY A 130 5.22 21.41 -2.29
CA GLY A 130 5.12 19.94 -2.35
C GLY A 130 3.70 19.40 -2.51
N GLY A 131 3.02 19.77 -3.61
CA GLY A 131 1.73 19.19 -3.97
C GLY A 131 1.93 17.96 -4.86
N GLY A 132 2.01 16.77 -4.26
CA GLY A 132 2.04 15.53 -5.03
C GLY A 132 0.77 15.30 -5.85
N ARG A 133 0.77 14.26 -6.67
CA ARG A 133 -0.40 13.83 -7.45
C ARG A 133 -0.93 12.53 -6.85
N LEU A 134 -2.23 12.45 -6.63
CA LEU A 134 -2.87 11.24 -6.12
C LEU A 134 -3.85 10.71 -7.16
N TYR A 135 -3.70 9.45 -7.52
CA TYR A 135 -4.59 8.72 -8.41
C TYR A 135 -5.38 7.68 -7.60
N ILE A 136 -6.70 7.67 -7.74
CA ILE A 136 -7.61 6.80 -6.98
C ILE A 136 -8.50 6.05 -7.97
N MET A 137 -8.53 4.73 -7.87
CA MET A 137 -9.37 3.87 -8.72
C MET A 137 -10.16 2.88 -7.87
N GLU A 138 -11.41 2.58 -8.25
CA GLU A 138 -12.11 1.42 -7.69
C GLU A 138 -11.35 0.14 -8.01
N GLN A 139 -11.08 -0.68 -7.00
CA GLN A 139 -10.40 -1.96 -7.24
C GLN A 139 -11.25 -2.93 -8.06
N SER A 140 -12.58 -2.85 -7.92
CA SER A 140 -13.55 -3.57 -8.75
C SER A 140 -14.14 -2.64 -9.81
N LEU A 141 -13.72 -2.82 -11.06
CA LEU A 141 -14.24 -2.04 -12.18
C LEU A 141 -15.51 -2.68 -12.73
N ARG A 142 -16.52 -1.84 -13.02
CA ARG A 142 -17.81 -2.25 -13.60
C ARG A 142 -18.13 -1.43 -14.86
N PRO A 143 -18.90 -1.96 -15.82
CA PRO A 143 -19.36 -1.24 -17.00
C PRO A 143 -20.43 -0.22 -16.60
N ARG A 144 -20.02 0.88 -15.98
CA ARG A 144 -20.92 1.97 -15.61
C ARG A 144 -20.67 3.13 -16.56
N PRO A 145 -21.73 3.68 -17.20
CA PRO A 145 -21.59 4.84 -18.09
C PRO A 145 -21.25 6.14 -17.32
N GLU A 146 -21.45 6.13 -16.00
CA GLU A 146 -21.16 7.27 -15.12
C GLU A 146 -19.66 7.37 -14.80
N LYS A 147 -19.14 8.61 -14.85
CA LYS A 147 -17.76 8.97 -14.47
C LYS A 147 -17.49 8.70 -12.98
N GLY A 148 -16.20 8.62 -12.62
CA GLY A 148 -15.77 8.55 -11.21
C GLY A 148 -15.36 7.16 -10.70
N GLN A 149 -15.09 6.17 -11.55
CA GLN A 149 -14.41 4.94 -11.10
C GLN A 149 -12.89 5.09 -11.06
N PHE A 150 -12.33 6.04 -11.82
CA PHE A 150 -10.92 6.41 -11.81
C PHE A 150 -10.80 7.93 -11.80
N GLU A 151 -10.10 8.47 -10.80
CA GLU A 151 -10.01 9.90 -10.53
C GLU A 151 -8.60 10.27 -10.06
N ALA A 152 -8.29 11.57 -10.11
CA ALA A 152 -7.05 12.10 -9.55
C ALA A 152 -7.25 13.43 -8.83
N PHE A 153 -6.49 13.63 -7.75
CA PHE A 153 -6.24 14.93 -7.13
C PHE A 153 -4.87 15.44 -7.59
N LEU A 154 -4.89 16.59 -8.26
CA LEU A 154 -3.70 17.24 -8.80
C LEU A 154 -3.56 18.63 -8.19
N TYR A 155 -2.38 18.95 -7.66
CA TYR A 155 -2.07 20.31 -7.22
C TYR A 155 -1.47 21.09 -8.39
N ALA A 156 -2.31 21.84 -9.10
CA ALA A 156 -1.92 22.49 -10.34
C ALA A 156 -2.64 23.82 -10.52
N LYS A 157 -2.16 24.62 -11.48
CA LYS A 157 -2.87 25.82 -11.93
C LYS A 157 -4.08 25.39 -12.75
N PRO A 158 -5.32 25.75 -12.35
CA PRO A 158 -6.52 25.35 -13.10
C PRO A 158 -6.56 25.90 -14.53
N ASP A 159 -6.01 27.10 -14.70
CA ASP A 159 -5.93 27.82 -15.96
C ASP A 159 -4.59 28.57 -16.03
N LYS A 160 -4.13 28.89 -17.25
CA LYS A 160 -2.93 29.69 -17.54
C LYS A 160 -2.98 31.06 -16.88
N LEU A 161 -4.17 31.59 -16.63
CA LEU A 161 -4.39 32.88 -15.99
C LEU A 161 -4.29 32.82 -14.46
N CYS A 162 -4.37 31.63 -13.86
CA CYS A 162 -4.24 31.47 -12.41
C CYS A 162 -2.78 31.60 -11.99
N LEU A 163 -2.52 32.51 -11.06
CA LEU A 163 -1.17 32.71 -10.52
C LEU A 163 -0.79 31.62 -9.52
N GLU A 164 -1.77 31.08 -8.81
CA GLU A 164 -1.58 30.10 -7.74
C GLU A 164 -2.05 28.69 -8.14
N LYS A 165 -1.38 27.68 -7.59
CA LYS A 165 -1.80 26.28 -7.71
C LYS A 165 -2.90 25.99 -6.68
N VAL A 166 -3.89 25.21 -7.07
CA VAL A 166 -4.94 24.73 -6.17
C VAL A 166 -5.12 23.23 -6.36
N TRP A 167 -5.76 22.59 -5.39
CA TRP A 167 -6.15 21.20 -5.52
C TRP A 167 -7.34 21.06 -6.45
N CYS A 168 -7.13 20.35 -7.55
CA CYS A 168 -8.14 20.06 -8.56
C CYS A 168 -8.44 18.57 -8.58
N ARG A 169 -9.72 18.21 -8.69
CA ARG A 169 -10.14 16.84 -8.98
C ARG A 169 -10.35 16.64 -10.48
N HIS A 170 -9.97 15.47 -10.99
CA HIS A 170 -10.19 15.09 -12.38
C HIS A 170 -10.77 13.68 -12.45
N SER A 171 -11.78 13.47 -13.30
CA SER A 171 -12.17 12.12 -13.69
C SER A 171 -11.28 11.67 -14.85
N LEU A 172 -10.72 10.47 -14.73
CA LEU A 172 -9.83 9.88 -15.72
C LEU A 172 -10.55 8.78 -16.51
N PRO A 173 -10.11 8.49 -17.76
CA PRO A 173 -10.72 7.43 -18.56
C PRO A 173 -10.38 6.06 -17.99
N LEU A 174 -11.33 5.12 -18.09
CA LEU A 174 -11.08 3.72 -17.73
C LEU A 174 -10.32 3.00 -18.85
N PRO A 175 -9.65 1.86 -18.55
CA PRO A 175 -9.07 1.02 -19.58
C PRO A 175 -10.09 0.67 -20.68
N PRO A 176 -9.70 0.67 -21.98
CA PRO A 176 -10.63 0.54 -23.10
C PRO A 176 -11.51 -0.71 -23.08
N PHE A 177 -11.04 -1.81 -22.48
CA PHE A 177 -11.79 -3.06 -22.41
C PHE A 177 -13.02 -2.98 -21.48
N VAL A 178 -13.04 -2.08 -20.50
CA VAL A 178 -14.14 -1.91 -19.53
C VAL A 178 -15.42 -1.42 -20.21
N LEU A 179 -15.27 -0.71 -21.33
CA LEU A 179 -16.38 -0.16 -22.10
C LEU A 179 -16.86 -1.10 -23.22
N LYS A 180 -16.20 -2.25 -23.43
CA LYS A 180 -16.59 -3.19 -24.49
C LYS A 180 -17.91 -3.90 -24.14
N PRO A 181 -18.78 -4.15 -25.14
CA PRO A 181 -19.99 -4.94 -24.94
C PRO A 181 -19.68 -6.31 -24.34
N GLY A 182 -20.46 -6.73 -23.34
CA GLY A 182 -20.30 -8.01 -22.66
C GLY A 182 -19.33 -8.01 -21.47
N PHE A 183 -18.61 -6.91 -21.21
CA PHE A 183 -17.85 -6.75 -19.96
C PHE A 183 -18.81 -6.76 -18.76
N LYS A 184 -18.45 -7.48 -17.70
CA LYS A 184 -19.27 -7.59 -16.47
C LYS A 184 -18.62 -6.88 -15.29
N HIS A 185 -17.41 -7.31 -14.94
CA HIS A 185 -16.56 -6.68 -13.96
C HIS A 185 -15.14 -7.27 -14.08
N THR A 186 -14.16 -6.59 -13.51
CA THR A 186 -12.81 -7.13 -13.26
C THR A 186 -12.28 -6.57 -11.95
N TRP A 187 -11.22 -7.18 -11.45
CA TRP A 187 -10.49 -6.74 -10.28
C TRP A 187 -9.08 -6.30 -10.68
N VAL A 188 -8.62 -5.19 -10.08
CA VAL A 188 -7.21 -4.78 -10.19
C VAL A 188 -6.41 -5.62 -9.21
N SER A 189 -5.65 -6.57 -9.76
CA SER A 189 -4.83 -7.49 -8.98
C SER A 189 -3.53 -6.85 -8.49
N SER A 190 -2.93 -5.98 -9.29
CA SER A 190 -1.67 -5.32 -8.97
C SER A 190 -1.47 -4.03 -9.74
N TYR A 191 -0.71 -3.13 -9.15
CA TYR A 191 -0.54 -1.79 -9.67
C TYR A 191 0.75 -1.14 -9.16
N ALA A 192 1.38 -0.34 -10.02
CA ALA A 192 2.66 0.30 -9.74
C ALA A 192 2.83 1.61 -10.53
N VAL A 193 3.66 2.51 -10.04
CA VAL A 193 4.14 3.68 -10.81
C VAL A 193 5.41 3.28 -11.55
N LEU A 194 5.44 3.49 -12.87
CA LEU A 194 6.57 3.16 -13.76
C LEU A 194 7.11 4.41 -14.48
N GLY A 195 8.22 4.22 -15.21
CA GLY A 195 8.78 5.23 -16.11
C GLY A 195 9.23 6.50 -15.41
N GLY A 196 9.71 6.39 -14.16
CA GLY A 196 10.12 7.55 -13.36
C GLY A 196 8.96 8.45 -12.93
N GLY A 197 7.73 7.92 -12.81
CA GLY A 197 6.57 8.72 -12.45
C GLY A 197 5.78 9.25 -13.64
N SER A 198 5.94 8.66 -14.83
CA SER A 198 5.21 9.03 -16.05
C SER A 198 4.02 8.11 -16.35
N HIS A 199 4.06 6.86 -15.89
CA HIS A 199 3.03 5.88 -16.19
C HIS A 199 2.50 5.19 -14.92
N LEU A 200 1.21 4.87 -14.91
CA LEU A 200 0.62 3.95 -13.96
C LEU A 200 0.41 2.60 -14.65
N CYS A 201 1.02 1.55 -14.16
CA CYS A 201 0.89 0.20 -14.72
C CYS A 201 -0.01 -0.63 -13.81
N MET A 202 -1.00 -1.32 -14.39
CA MET A 202 -2.00 -2.09 -13.65
C MET A 202 -2.32 -3.39 -14.36
N SER A 203 -2.45 -4.47 -13.59
CA SER A 203 -2.91 -5.78 -14.08
C SER A 203 -4.34 -6.08 -13.65
N PHE A 204 -5.17 -6.41 -14.64
CA PHE A 204 -6.60 -6.66 -14.49
C PHE A 204 -6.90 -8.14 -14.68
N GLU A 205 -7.58 -8.76 -13.72
CA GLU A 205 -7.83 -10.20 -13.75
C GLU A 205 -8.61 -10.62 -15.00
N GLY A 206 -7.99 -11.50 -15.79
CA GLY A 206 -8.54 -12.01 -17.06
C GLY A 206 -8.38 -11.08 -18.27
N PHE A 207 -7.76 -9.89 -18.10
CA PHE A 207 -7.58 -8.91 -19.18
C PHE A 207 -6.12 -8.50 -19.43
N GLY A 208 -5.18 -8.95 -18.59
CA GLY A 208 -3.76 -8.64 -18.75
C GLY A 208 -3.36 -7.30 -18.13
N THR A 209 -2.24 -6.75 -18.59
CA THR A 209 -1.60 -5.55 -18.04
C THR A 209 -1.71 -4.36 -18.98
N TYR A 210 -2.04 -3.19 -18.42
CA TYR A 210 -2.13 -1.93 -19.14
C TYR A 210 -1.33 -0.85 -18.43
N CYS A 211 -0.78 0.08 -19.22
CA CYS A 211 -0.13 1.28 -18.72
C CYS A 211 -0.95 2.52 -19.10
N PHE A 212 -1.25 3.36 -18.12
CA PHE A 212 -1.84 4.67 -18.29
C PHE A 212 -0.74 5.73 -18.33
N ASP A 213 -0.64 6.45 -19.43
CA ASP A 213 0.25 7.61 -19.56
C ASP A 213 -0.40 8.82 -18.90
N MET A 214 0.25 9.36 -17.87
CA MET A 214 -0.28 10.47 -17.09
C MET A 214 -0.21 11.82 -17.80
N ALA A 215 0.63 11.96 -18.84
CA ALA A 215 0.75 13.19 -19.62
C ALA A 215 -0.32 13.26 -20.72
N THR A 216 -0.53 12.16 -21.44
CA THR A 216 -1.54 12.09 -22.53
C THR A 216 -2.93 11.73 -22.04
N GLY A 217 -3.03 11.05 -20.89
CA GLY A 217 -4.29 10.53 -20.36
C GLY A 217 -4.80 9.31 -21.11
N GLU A 218 -3.91 8.57 -21.78
CA GLU A 218 -4.27 7.42 -22.62
C GLU A 218 -3.81 6.09 -21.99
N TRP A 219 -4.56 5.02 -22.29
CA TRP A 219 -4.22 3.66 -21.89
C TRP A 219 -3.60 2.89 -23.03
N CYS A 220 -2.48 2.22 -22.76
CA CYS A 220 -1.83 1.28 -23.67
C CYS A 220 -1.96 -0.14 -23.13
N HIS A 221 -2.37 -1.09 -23.97
CA HIS A 221 -2.32 -2.51 -23.63
C HIS A 221 -0.88 -3.00 -23.72
N THR A 222 -0.37 -3.49 -22.60
CA THR A 222 1.05 -3.84 -22.45
C THR A 222 1.30 -5.32 -22.70
N GLY A 223 0.35 -6.19 -22.34
CA GLY A 223 0.42 -7.60 -22.67
C GLY A 223 -0.60 -8.45 -21.91
N GLU A 224 -0.86 -9.66 -22.44
CA GLU A 224 -1.80 -10.67 -21.92
C GLU A 224 -1.27 -11.40 -20.66
N TRP A 225 -0.34 -10.79 -19.94
CA TRP A 225 0.28 -11.32 -18.73
C TRP A 225 -0.03 -10.42 -17.54
N MET A 226 0.12 -10.96 -16.33
CA MET A 226 -0.06 -10.23 -15.07
C MET A 226 1.31 -9.87 -14.50
N LEU A 227 1.41 -8.73 -13.83
CA LEU A 227 2.61 -8.38 -13.06
C LEU A 227 2.86 -9.46 -12.00
N PRO A 228 4.12 -9.78 -11.68
CA PRO A 228 4.46 -10.87 -10.76
C PRO A 228 4.22 -10.56 -9.28
N LEU A 229 3.52 -9.46 -8.98
CA LEU A 229 3.19 -8.97 -7.65
C LEU A 229 1.67 -8.78 -7.55
N HIS A 230 1.17 -8.68 -6.33
CA HIS A 230 -0.22 -8.49 -5.94
C HIS A 230 -0.35 -7.25 -5.06
N GLY A 231 -1.40 -6.46 -5.26
CA GLY A 231 -1.58 -5.16 -4.64
C GLY A 231 -0.62 -4.09 -5.19
N LYS A 232 -0.30 -3.11 -4.35
CA LYS A 232 0.62 -2.02 -4.69
C LYS A 232 2.06 -2.53 -4.71
N ALA A 233 2.80 -2.24 -5.78
CA ALA A 233 4.25 -2.40 -5.81
C ALA A 233 4.95 -1.06 -5.58
N GLU A 234 5.78 -0.99 -4.54
CA GLU A 234 6.54 0.19 -4.15
C GLU A 234 7.88 0.24 -4.89
N TYR A 235 8.21 1.38 -5.48
CA TYR A 235 9.48 1.56 -6.19
C TYR A 235 10.61 1.92 -5.22
N LEU A 236 11.75 1.26 -5.38
CA LEU A 236 12.99 1.54 -4.64
C LEU A 236 14.05 2.09 -5.60
N PRO A 237 14.22 3.42 -5.70
CA PRO A 237 15.12 4.06 -6.66
C PRO A 237 16.58 3.64 -6.50
N GLU A 238 17.02 3.39 -5.26
CA GLU A 238 18.41 3.05 -4.95
C GLU A 238 18.81 1.71 -5.59
N LEU A 239 17.84 0.78 -5.70
CA LEU A 239 18.04 -0.53 -6.31
C LEU A 239 17.51 -0.62 -7.75
N LYS A 240 16.65 0.33 -8.13
CA LYS A 240 15.90 0.38 -9.39
C LYS A 240 15.00 -0.84 -9.60
N VAL A 241 14.30 -1.27 -8.54
CA VAL A 241 13.36 -2.40 -8.56
C VAL A 241 12.07 -2.02 -7.83
N TRP A 242 11.03 -2.83 -8.04
CA TRP A 242 9.78 -2.72 -7.31
C TRP A 242 9.67 -3.87 -6.33
N PHE A 243 9.09 -3.55 -5.19
CA PHE A 243 8.84 -4.47 -4.11
C PHE A 243 7.34 -4.56 -3.84
N GLY A 244 6.83 -5.76 -3.60
CA GLY A 244 5.43 -5.96 -3.29
C GLY A 244 5.17 -7.37 -2.79
N ILE A 245 3.91 -7.78 -2.83
CA ILE A 245 3.47 -9.06 -2.32
C ILE A 245 3.35 -10.04 -3.49
N ARG A 246 3.77 -11.28 -3.33
CA ARG A 246 3.55 -12.37 -4.29
C ARG A 246 2.23 -13.08 -3.97
N GLY A 247 1.68 -13.83 -4.94
CA GLY A 247 0.39 -14.51 -4.80
C GLY A 247 0.24 -15.45 -3.58
N ASP A 248 1.34 -15.94 -3.01
CA ASP A 248 1.38 -16.76 -1.79
C ASP A 248 1.60 -15.96 -0.50
N ARG A 249 1.37 -14.63 -0.54
CA ARG A 249 1.57 -13.68 0.56
C ARG A 249 3.02 -13.48 1.00
N LEU A 250 3.98 -14.09 0.30
CA LEU A 250 5.39 -13.80 0.47
C LEU A 250 5.73 -12.44 -0.14
N LEU A 251 6.83 -11.85 0.29
CA LEU A 251 7.29 -10.62 -0.33
C LEU A 251 8.13 -10.93 -1.56
N GLY A 252 7.92 -10.17 -2.64
CA GLY A 252 8.59 -10.35 -3.92
C GLY A 252 9.26 -9.07 -4.38
N VAL A 253 10.38 -9.23 -5.07
CA VAL A 253 11.08 -8.14 -5.77
C VAL A 253 11.00 -8.41 -7.26
N SER A 254 10.75 -7.39 -8.07
CA SER A 254 10.75 -7.50 -9.54
C SER A 254 11.19 -6.19 -10.20
N ASP A 255 11.92 -6.29 -11.31
CA ASP A 255 12.14 -5.16 -12.21
C ASP A 255 10.95 -5.04 -13.18
N LEU A 256 10.02 -4.14 -12.86
CA LEU A 256 8.83 -3.89 -13.66
C LEU A 256 9.08 -2.95 -14.86
N SER A 257 10.31 -2.46 -15.06
CA SER A 257 10.61 -1.53 -16.15
C SER A 257 10.41 -2.14 -17.55
N SER A 258 10.54 -3.47 -17.65
CA SER A 258 10.30 -4.23 -18.87
C SER A 258 8.84 -4.18 -19.33
N ALA A 259 7.90 -3.97 -18.40
CA ALA A 259 6.49 -3.78 -18.72
C ALA A 259 6.30 -2.67 -19.75
N LEU A 260 6.97 -1.51 -19.61
CA LEU A 260 6.82 -0.42 -20.58
C LEU A 260 7.30 -0.76 -22.00
N ARG A 261 8.07 -1.83 -22.17
CA ARG A 261 8.51 -2.36 -23.48
C ARG A 261 7.61 -3.50 -24.00
N GLY A 262 6.55 -3.85 -23.28
CA GLY A 262 5.65 -4.96 -23.60
C GLY A 262 6.17 -6.34 -23.17
N GLU A 263 7.27 -6.38 -22.42
CA GLU A 263 7.89 -7.62 -21.94
C GLU A 263 7.34 -7.99 -20.55
N LYS A 264 7.08 -9.29 -20.32
CA LYS A 264 6.62 -9.79 -19.02
C LYS A 264 7.74 -9.65 -17.97
N PRO A 265 7.54 -8.90 -16.87
CA PRO A 265 8.51 -8.84 -15.78
C PRO A 265 8.63 -10.18 -15.04
N GLU A 266 9.84 -10.49 -14.59
CA GLU A 266 10.13 -11.68 -13.78
C GLU A 266 10.48 -11.30 -12.34
N LEU A 267 10.31 -12.24 -11.41
CA LEU A 267 10.73 -12.05 -10.02
C LEU A 267 12.26 -12.11 -9.93
N CYS A 268 12.85 -11.16 -9.21
CA CYS A 268 14.27 -11.11 -8.90
C CYS A 268 14.59 -11.77 -7.55
N GLY A 269 13.61 -11.92 -6.65
CA GLY A 269 13.80 -12.51 -5.33
C GLY A 269 12.50 -12.60 -4.53
N VAL A 270 12.49 -13.44 -3.49
CA VAL A 270 11.33 -13.72 -2.61
C VAL A 270 11.77 -13.80 -1.15
N LEU A 271 10.96 -13.27 -0.23
CA LEU A 271 11.14 -13.45 1.22
C LEU A 271 10.39 -14.70 1.69
N GLY A 272 11.08 -15.63 2.32
CA GLY A 272 10.44 -16.73 3.06
C GLY A 272 9.80 -16.24 4.36
N ASN A 273 8.71 -16.87 4.78
CA ASN A 273 7.97 -16.57 6.02
C ASN A 273 8.25 -17.60 7.13
N ASP A 274 9.31 -18.40 7.00
CA ASP A 274 9.55 -19.59 7.83
C ASP A 274 9.88 -19.28 9.30
N TYR A 275 10.06 -18.01 9.63
CA TYR A 275 10.31 -17.51 10.98
C TYR A 275 9.02 -17.21 11.76
N PHE A 276 7.85 -17.16 11.13
CA PHE A 276 6.58 -17.04 11.85
C PHE A 276 6.15 -18.40 12.45
N PRO A 277 5.59 -18.42 13.68
CA PRO A 277 4.98 -19.61 14.24
C PRO A 277 3.82 -20.14 13.38
N PRO A 278 3.65 -21.48 13.29
CA PRO A 278 2.62 -22.09 12.46
C PRO A 278 1.19 -21.89 12.99
N ASP A 279 1.03 -21.55 14.26
CA ASP A 279 -0.24 -21.24 14.92
C ASP A 279 -0.68 -19.79 14.74
N TRP A 280 0.14 -18.95 14.10
CA TRP A 280 -0.21 -17.58 13.75
C TRP A 280 -0.83 -17.55 12.36
N GLU A 281 -2.14 -17.29 12.31
CA GLU A 281 -2.87 -17.24 11.05
C GLU A 281 -2.84 -15.83 10.48
N PRO A 282 -2.32 -15.62 9.26
CA PRO A 282 -2.25 -14.28 8.66
C PRO A 282 -3.63 -13.78 8.25
N LEU A 283 -3.97 -12.59 8.74
CA LEU A 283 -5.17 -11.84 8.38
C LEU A 283 -4.87 -10.83 7.27
N GLY A 284 -5.44 -11.09 6.09
CA GLY A 284 -5.26 -10.20 4.93
C GLY A 284 -3.84 -10.25 4.32
N LEU A 285 -3.50 -9.17 3.62
CA LEU A 285 -2.21 -8.99 2.95
C LEU A 285 -1.29 -8.12 3.81
N PRO A 286 0.03 -8.40 3.83
CA PRO A 286 1.01 -7.52 4.47
C PRO A 286 0.91 -6.08 3.96
N GLN A 287 1.09 -5.10 4.85
CA GLN A 287 1.24 -3.69 4.46
C GLN A 287 2.72 -3.31 4.51
N ILE A 288 3.20 -2.60 3.49
CA ILE A 288 4.62 -2.33 3.30
C ILE A 288 4.82 -0.84 3.11
N VAL A 289 5.80 -0.28 3.81
CA VAL A 289 6.25 1.10 3.62
C VAL A 289 7.75 1.14 3.41
N SER A 290 8.19 1.83 2.35
CA SER A 290 9.61 2.12 2.14
C SER A 290 10.10 3.22 3.08
N MET A 291 11.15 2.91 3.84
CA MET A 291 11.83 3.84 4.73
C MET A 291 12.95 4.62 4.01
N GLY A 292 13.21 4.30 2.74
CA GLY A 292 14.34 4.82 1.96
C GLY A 292 15.63 4.04 2.21
N SER A 293 16.60 4.20 1.30
CA SER A 293 17.91 3.51 1.37
C SER A 293 17.79 1.98 1.42
N GLY A 294 16.81 1.40 0.71
CA GLY A 294 16.58 -0.06 0.72
C GLY A 294 15.94 -0.61 1.98
N ARG A 295 15.69 0.21 3.00
CA ARG A 295 15.01 -0.20 4.24
C ARG A 295 13.49 -0.15 4.09
N LEU A 296 12.83 -1.13 4.67
CA LEU A 296 11.40 -1.37 4.60
C LEU A 296 10.85 -1.61 6.00
N CYS A 297 9.64 -1.12 6.25
CA CYS A 297 8.81 -1.54 7.38
C CYS A 297 7.65 -2.36 6.84
N ILE A 298 7.55 -3.60 7.32
CA ILE A 298 6.51 -4.55 6.92
C ILE A 298 5.61 -4.79 8.13
N LEU A 299 4.31 -4.68 7.92
CA LEU A 299 3.30 -4.97 8.93
C LEU A 299 2.49 -6.19 8.49
N ASN A 300 2.49 -7.20 9.35
CA ASN A 300 1.67 -8.40 9.20
C ASN A 300 0.63 -8.42 10.31
N LEU A 301 -0.64 -8.55 9.95
CA LEU A 301 -1.73 -8.78 10.89
C LEU A 301 -1.91 -10.29 11.04
N PHE A 302 -1.97 -10.76 12.28
CA PHE A 302 -2.15 -12.17 12.61
C PHE A 302 -3.26 -12.33 13.63
N GLN A 303 -3.82 -13.54 13.65
CA GLN A 303 -4.66 -14.03 14.74
C GLN A 303 -4.12 -15.35 15.28
N THR A 304 -4.40 -15.64 16.54
CA THR A 304 -4.34 -16.98 17.12
C THR A 304 -5.76 -17.48 17.40
N LEU A 305 -5.93 -18.80 17.40
CA LEU A 305 -7.23 -19.43 17.64
C LEU A 305 -7.20 -20.23 18.95
N LEU A 306 -8.29 -20.12 19.72
CA LEU A 306 -8.50 -20.93 20.92
C LEU A 306 -8.66 -22.41 20.53
N LYS A 307 -7.78 -23.25 21.07
CA LYS A 307 -7.83 -24.69 20.83
C LYS A 307 -9.15 -25.28 21.32
N ASN A 308 -9.82 -26.03 20.45
CA ASN A 308 -11.08 -26.73 20.72
C ASN A 308 -12.25 -25.81 21.13
N ALA A 309 -12.16 -24.51 20.87
CA ALA A 309 -13.27 -23.58 21.07
C ALA A 309 -13.88 -23.22 19.72
N TYR A 310 -15.18 -23.50 19.59
CA TYR A 310 -15.94 -23.19 18.39
C TYR A 310 -17.16 -22.36 18.78
N SER A 311 -17.47 -21.37 17.96
CA SER A 311 -18.70 -20.59 18.04
C SER A 311 -19.93 -21.47 17.77
N TRP A 312 -21.13 -20.94 18.04
CA TRP A 312 -22.38 -21.63 17.73
C TRP A 312 -22.54 -21.95 16.22
N SER A 313 -21.88 -21.17 15.35
CA SER A 313 -21.83 -21.41 13.90
C SER A 313 -20.76 -22.44 13.48
N GLY A 314 -20.00 -23.01 14.42
CA GLY A 314 -18.94 -23.99 14.15
C GLY A 314 -17.60 -23.39 13.73
N GLU A 315 -17.48 -22.05 13.69
CA GLU A 315 -16.22 -21.36 13.38
C GLU A 315 -15.30 -21.36 14.60
N PRO A 316 -13.97 -21.54 14.42
CA PRO A 316 -13.00 -21.41 15.50
C PRO A 316 -13.12 -20.07 16.22
N VAL A 317 -12.93 -20.07 17.53
CA VAL A 317 -12.95 -18.83 18.33
C VAL A 317 -11.57 -18.20 18.29
N VAL A 318 -11.52 -16.91 17.92
CA VAL A 318 -10.30 -16.10 17.95
C VAL A 318 -9.85 -15.89 19.39
N ASP A 319 -8.56 -16.10 19.65
CA ASP A 319 -7.91 -15.88 20.94
C ASP A 319 -7.36 -14.45 21.02
N GLU A 320 -6.36 -14.14 20.18
CA GLU A 320 -5.76 -12.81 20.08
C GLU A 320 -5.61 -12.39 18.62
N GLU A 321 -5.83 -11.09 18.35
CA GLU A 321 -5.39 -10.43 17.13
C GLU A 321 -4.23 -9.48 17.45
N PHE A 322 -3.18 -9.52 16.64
CA PHE A 322 -1.97 -8.74 16.89
C PHE A 322 -1.22 -8.44 15.60
N ILE A 323 -0.32 -7.47 15.68
CA ILE A 323 0.43 -6.97 14.52
C ILE A 323 1.91 -7.14 14.78
N VAL A 324 2.60 -7.68 13.79
CA VAL A 324 4.05 -7.81 13.79
C VAL A 324 4.63 -6.78 12.83
N PHE A 325 5.44 -5.88 13.39
CA PHE A 325 6.25 -4.91 12.66
C PHE A 325 7.62 -5.54 12.43
N THR A 326 8.01 -5.73 11.18
CA THR A 326 9.32 -6.27 10.81
C THR A 326 10.09 -5.22 10.03
N GLY A 327 11.28 -4.85 10.52
CA GLY A 327 12.25 -4.10 9.72
C GLY A 327 12.94 -5.02 8.74
N ALA A 328 13.07 -4.62 7.47
CA ALA A 328 13.84 -5.37 6.47
C ALA A 328 14.71 -4.43 5.65
N GLU A 329 15.82 -4.92 5.12
CA GLU A 329 16.72 -4.19 4.24
C GLU A 329 17.04 -5.02 3.00
N LEU A 330 16.93 -4.38 1.83
CA LEU A 330 17.29 -4.98 0.55
C LEU A 330 18.67 -4.51 0.15
N LEU A 331 19.58 -5.47 -0.06
CA LEU A 331 20.95 -5.21 -0.47
C LEU A 331 21.24 -5.87 -1.83
N PRO A 332 22.08 -5.25 -2.68
CA PRO A 332 22.70 -5.94 -3.79
C PRO A 332 23.56 -7.11 -3.27
N CYS A 333 23.39 -8.31 -3.82
CA CYS A 333 24.35 -9.37 -3.57
C CYS A 333 25.70 -8.92 -4.12
N GLY A 334 26.72 -8.85 -3.25
CA GLY A 334 28.10 -8.95 -3.71
C GLY A 334 28.29 -10.29 -4.41
N ASN A 335 29.25 -10.35 -5.34
CA ASN A 335 29.58 -11.48 -6.23
C ASN A 335 29.94 -12.83 -5.53
N GLY A 336 29.53 -13.07 -4.29
CA GLY A 336 30.08 -14.09 -3.39
C GLY A 336 29.11 -15.16 -2.91
N ASP A 337 27.92 -14.84 -2.41
CA ASP A 337 27.09 -15.86 -1.75
C ASP A 337 25.60 -15.55 -1.91
N CYS A 338 24.93 -16.29 -2.80
CA CYS A 338 23.47 -16.34 -2.83
C CYS A 338 23.02 -17.80 -2.76
N VAL A 339 22.35 -18.15 -1.65
CA VAL A 339 21.51 -19.34 -1.58
C VAL A 339 20.29 -19.05 -2.46
N VAL A 340 20.25 -19.69 -3.62
CA VAL A 340 19.11 -19.66 -4.54
C VAL A 340 18.30 -20.93 -4.27
N ASP A 341 17.27 -20.85 -3.43
CA ASP A 341 16.22 -21.87 -3.43
C ASP A 341 15.20 -21.51 -4.52
N GLY A 342 15.48 -21.97 -5.74
CA GLY A 342 14.57 -21.81 -6.87
C GLY A 342 15.27 -21.98 -8.22
N SER A 343 15.05 -23.14 -8.84
CA SER A 343 15.63 -23.52 -10.12
C SER A 343 15.20 -22.60 -11.28
N GLY A 344 16.21 -22.14 -12.03
CA GLY A 344 16.12 -21.93 -13.48
C GLY A 344 15.59 -20.59 -13.97
N SER A 345 16.51 -19.67 -14.28
CA SER A 345 16.68 -19.15 -15.65
C SER A 345 17.86 -18.17 -15.67
N SER A 346 18.76 -18.35 -16.63
CA SER A 346 19.94 -17.53 -16.84
C SER A 346 19.56 -16.15 -17.42
N GLY A 347 19.11 -15.24 -16.57
CA GLY A 347 19.14 -13.80 -16.85
C GLY A 347 20.32 -13.18 -16.13
N LYS A 348 21.03 -12.23 -16.75
CA LYS A 348 21.95 -11.31 -16.05
C LYS A 348 21.18 -10.37 -15.11
N GLY A 349 20.38 -10.95 -14.21
CA GLY A 349 19.58 -10.24 -13.23
C GLY A 349 20.46 -9.81 -12.06
N LYS A 350 20.19 -8.62 -11.52
CA LYS A 350 20.73 -8.23 -10.22
C LYS A 350 20.21 -9.23 -9.19
N VAL A 351 21.11 -10.01 -8.59
CA VAL A 351 20.77 -10.83 -7.43
C VAL A 351 20.66 -9.89 -6.23
N LEU A 352 19.49 -9.87 -5.61
CA LEU A 352 19.21 -9.05 -4.43
C LEU A 352 19.02 -9.97 -3.23
N GLN A 353 19.62 -9.60 -2.11
CA GLN A 353 19.40 -10.26 -0.83
C GLN A 353 18.52 -9.39 0.04
N MET A 354 17.53 -10.01 0.66
CA MET A 354 16.72 -9.37 1.68
C MET A 354 17.18 -9.83 3.06
N ILE A 355 17.44 -8.87 3.94
CA ILE A 355 17.84 -9.08 5.31
C ILE A 355 16.69 -8.66 6.20
N ASN A 356 16.10 -9.61 6.93
CA ASN A 356 15.18 -9.28 8.00
C ASN A 356 15.97 -8.80 9.20
N HIS A 357 15.54 -7.68 9.77
CA HIS A 357 16.07 -7.13 11.00
C HIS A 357 15.26 -7.63 12.21
N LYS A 358 14.89 -6.72 13.11
CA LYS A 358 14.09 -7.05 14.29
C LYS A 358 12.61 -7.00 13.95
N SER A 359 11.86 -7.83 14.68
CA SER A 359 10.41 -7.80 14.70
C SER A 359 9.91 -7.37 16.08
N GLY A 360 8.93 -6.47 16.11
CA GLY A 360 8.22 -6.07 17.31
C GLY A 360 6.73 -6.33 17.18
N ILE A 361 6.05 -6.46 18.31
CA ILE A 361 4.62 -6.80 18.36
C ILE A 361 3.77 -5.70 18.97
N TYR A 362 2.62 -5.43 18.34
CA TYR A 362 1.56 -4.61 18.91
C TYR A 362 0.31 -5.44 19.16
N ARG A 363 -0.30 -5.26 20.33
CA ARG A 363 -1.59 -5.84 20.72
C ARG A 363 -2.51 -4.71 21.15
N SER A 364 -3.75 -4.70 20.67
CA SER A 364 -4.73 -3.74 21.18
C SER A 364 -5.14 -4.11 22.60
N SER A 365 -5.10 -3.15 23.53
CA SER A 365 -5.45 -3.38 24.93
C SER A 365 -6.93 -3.67 25.16
N ASP A 366 -7.81 -3.28 24.23
CA ASP A 366 -9.27 -3.40 24.36
C ASP A 366 -9.92 -4.33 23.31
N GLY A 367 -9.11 -4.94 22.42
CA GLY A 367 -9.59 -5.77 21.31
C GLY A 367 -10.46 -5.06 20.26
N SER A 368 -10.78 -3.78 20.45
CA SER A 368 -11.73 -3.04 19.60
C SER A 368 -11.04 -2.24 18.48
N ALA A 369 -9.76 -1.92 18.68
CA ALA A 369 -8.95 -1.13 17.77
C ALA A 369 -8.11 -2.00 16.82
N ILE A 370 -8.40 -1.89 15.52
CA ILE A 370 -7.70 -2.62 14.44
C ILE A 370 -6.88 -1.61 13.62
N ILE A 371 -5.65 -1.95 13.20
CA ILE A 371 -4.93 -1.13 12.22
C ILE A 371 -5.52 -1.41 10.83
N GLU A 372 -6.15 -0.40 10.24
CA GLU A 372 -6.75 -0.47 8.91
C GLU A 372 -5.73 -0.17 7.82
N ALA A 373 -4.83 0.80 8.04
CA ALA A 373 -3.89 1.25 7.04
C ALA A 373 -2.59 1.80 7.63
N VAL A 374 -1.53 1.72 6.83
CA VAL A 374 -0.20 2.26 7.08
C VAL A 374 0.21 3.10 5.86
N LEU A 375 0.59 4.37 6.07
CA LEU A 375 0.76 5.38 5.02
C LEU A 375 2.13 6.09 5.08
#